data_AF-A0A2A3E9J4-F1
#
_entry.id   AF-A0A2A3E9J4-F1
#
_cell.length_a   1.000
_cell.length_b   1.000
_cell.length_c   1.000
_cell.angle_alpha   90.00
_cell.angle_beta   90.00
_cell.angle_gamma   90.00
#
_symmetry.space_group_name_H-M   'P 1'
#
loop_
_entity.id
_entity.type
_entity.pdbx_description
1 polymer ?
#
loop_
_entity_poly.entity_id
_entity_poly.type
_entity_poly.pdbx_seq_one_letter_code
_entity_poly.pdbx_strand_id
1 'polypeptide(L)'
;MKQSIRFVVTFFDSLSTMDTTWTLRFIVCLLCCRASLAELKLVQTIFRHGNKMPSNINFYPNDPYINYTYEPAGEGGLTNVGKTTMWNSDLNWQPIPVWTMPITMDCLYNTQYSAKYYTLRNIVEKTDKDVIQFEKDNKDTYKYLSEHTGGNITQSNVLLLYQYLFDQRNIGLELPEWTKSVFPYGKLDELATYDILIRTRTLESKQILAGISTNFYRIVYFLPA
;
A
#
# COMPACT_ATOMS: atom_id res chain seq x y z
N MET A 1 -1.63 7.18 34.34
CA MET A 1 -2.76 6.24 34.40
C MET A 1 -2.25 4.90 33.85
N LYS A 2 -1.88 3.96 34.72
CA LYS A 2 -1.37 2.64 34.32
C LYS A 2 -2.56 1.80 33.86
N GLN A 3 -2.62 1.40 32.59
CA GLN A 3 -3.59 0.40 32.15
C GLN A 3 -3.14 -0.96 32.68
N SER A 4 -3.75 -1.40 33.78
CA SER A 4 -3.69 -2.78 34.25
C SER A 4 -4.58 -3.64 33.36
N ILE A 5 -3.98 -4.52 32.57
CA ILE A 5 -4.71 -5.58 31.88
C ILE A 5 -5.19 -6.57 32.95
N ARG A 6 -6.48 -6.53 33.30
CA ARG A 6 -7.13 -7.56 34.12
C ARG A 6 -7.57 -8.69 33.20
N PHE A 7 -6.83 -9.79 33.18
CA PHE A 7 -7.38 -11.06 32.71
C PHE A 7 -8.28 -11.61 33.82
N VAL A 8 -9.59 -11.40 33.68
CA VAL A 8 -10.59 -12.14 34.45
C VAL A 8 -10.83 -13.44 33.69
N VAL A 9 -10.08 -14.48 34.05
CA VAL A 9 -10.37 -15.84 33.62
C VAL A 9 -11.32 -16.45 34.66
N THR A 10 -12.62 -16.39 34.39
CA THR A 10 -13.60 -17.18 35.14
C THR A 10 -13.46 -18.64 34.75
N PHE A 11 -12.70 -19.40 35.55
CA PHE A 11 -12.75 -20.87 35.57
C PHE A 11 -13.31 -21.29 36.93
N PHE A 12 -14.62 -21.18 37.06
CA PHE A 12 -15.34 -21.96 38.08
C PHE A 12 -16.05 -23.07 37.33
N ASP A 13 -15.44 -24.25 37.37
CA ASP A 13 -16.10 -25.56 37.54
C ASP A 13 -15.19 -26.67 36.98
N SER A 14 -14.39 -27.26 37.88
CA SER A 14 -13.80 -28.61 37.82
C SER A 14 -12.45 -28.65 38.56
N LEU A 15 -12.47 -28.38 39.87
CA LEU A 15 -11.35 -28.62 40.79
C LEU A 15 -11.42 -30.05 41.34
N SER A 16 -11.36 -31.04 40.45
CA SER A 16 -11.07 -32.42 40.87
C SER A 16 -10.42 -33.14 39.70
N THR A 17 -9.13 -33.48 39.88
CA THR A 17 -8.24 -34.18 38.95
C THR A 17 -7.57 -33.34 37.85
N MET A 18 -6.89 -32.25 38.22
CA MET A 18 -5.75 -31.80 37.41
C MET A 18 -4.52 -32.63 37.76
N ASP A 19 -4.00 -33.38 36.79
CA ASP A 19 -2.76 -34.15 36.89
C ASP A 19 -1.61 -33.23 37.32
N THR A 20 -0.86 -33.65 38.35
CA THR A 20 0.27 -32.90 38.89
C THR A 20 1.35 -32.65 37.85
N THR A 21 1.44 -33.49 36.81
CA THR A 21 2.36 -33.27 35.70
C THR A 21 1.93 -32.11 34.79
N TRP A 22 0.62 -31.89 34.64
CA TRP A 22 0.07 -30.78 33.85
C TRP A 22 0.27 -29.45 34.55
N THR A 23 0.02 -29.38 35.85
CA THR A 23 0.26 -28.17 36.65
C THR A 23 1.74 -27.82 36.69
N LEU A 24 2.64 -28.80 36.84
CA LEU A 24 4.09 -28.59 36.74
C LEU A 24 4.51 -28.09 35.36
N ARG A 25 3.98 -28.66 34.26
CA ARG A 25 4.26 -28.17 32.90
C ARG A 25 3.74 -26.74 32.71
N PHE A 26 2.57 -26.40 33.25
CA PHE A 26 2.01 -25.06 33.14
C PHE A 26 2.82 -24.03 33.94
N ILE A 27 3.25 -24.39 35.15
CA ILE A 27 4.13 -23.55 35.99
C ILE A 27 5.50 -23.39 35.33
N VAL A 28 6.10 -24.47 34.81
CA VAL A 28 7.35 -24.40 34.03
C VAL A 28 7.15 -23.55 32.77
N CYS A 29 6.02 -23.67 32.08
CA CYS A 29 5.71 -22.82 30.92
C CYS A 29 5.58 -21.35 31.33
N LEU A 30 4.93 -21.02 32.44
CA LEU A 30 4.86 -19.65 32.99
C LEU A 30 6.21 -19.12 33.47
N LEU A 31 7.09 -19.98 34.00
CA LEU A 31 8.45 -19.63 34.43
C LEU A 31 9.43 -19.52 33.24
N CYS A 32 9.24 -20.32 32.19
CA CYS A 32 10.00 -20.29 30.93
C CYS A 32 9.52 -19.17 29.99
N CYS A 33 8.22 -18.85 30.02
CA CYS A 33 7.65 -17.60 29.56
C CYS A 33 8.04 -16.50 30.56
N ARG A 34 9.35 -16.27 30.73
CA ARG A 34 9.79 -14.96 31.19
C ARG A 34 9.14 -13.97 30.25
N ALA A 35 8.21 -13.17 30.76
CA ALA A 35 7.82 -11.93 30.11
C ALA A 35 9.13 -11.27 29.71
N SER A 36 9.35 -11.18 28.40
CA SER A 36 10.54 -10.57 27.84
C SER A 36 10.77 -9.25 28.58
N LEU A 37 11.94 -9.08 29.21
CA LEU A 37 12.33 -7.80 29.82
C LEU A 37 12.61 -6.73 28.75
N ALA A 38 12.22 -6.97 27.49
CA ALA A 38 12.38 -6.01 26.42
C ALA A 38 11.56 -4.76 26.70
N GLU A 39 12.26 -3.64 26.65
CA GLU A 39 11.68 -2.31 26.71
C GLU A 39 11.55 -1.76 25.29
N LEU A 40 10.36 -1.35 24.91
CA LEU A 40 10.12 -0.70 23.62
C LEU A 40 10.73 0.70 23.63
N LYS A 41 11.81 0.89 22.87
CA LYS A 41 12.52 2.18 22.80
C LYS A 41 11.97 3.12 21.72
N LEU A 42 11.57 2.59 20.56
CA LEU A 42 11.03 3.40 19.46
C LEU A 42 10.13 2.57 18.56
N VAL A 43 9.04 3.20 18.10
CA VAL A 43 8.18 2.70 17.03
C VAL A 43 8.18 3.73 15.92
N GLN A 44 8.40 3.25 14.70
CA GLN A 44 8.24 4.02 13.49
C GLN A 44 7.20 3.36 12.61
N THR A 45 6.27 4.15 12.11
CA THR A 45 5.17 3.66 11.26
C THR A 45 5.24 4.34 9.90
N ILE A 46 5.04 3.52 8.87
CA ILE A 46 4.79 3.97 7.49
C ILE A 46 3.49 3.29 7.11
N PHE A 47 2.50 4.07 6.74
CA PHE A 47 1.18 3.55 6.36
C PHE A 47 0.76 4.18 5.03
N ARG A 48 -0.01 3.42 4.26
CA ARG A 48 -0.66 3.93 3.07
C ARG A 48 -1.89 4.75 3.48
N HIS A 49 -2.23 5.74 2.66
CA HIS A 49 -3.53 6.40 2.74
C HIS A 49 -4.70 5.40 2.67
N GLY A 50 -5.86 5.78 3.21
CA GLY A 50 -7.11 5.01 3.07
C GLY A 50 -7.69 5.08 1.65
N ASN A 51 -8.84 4.43 1.43
CA ASN A 51 -9.53 4.44 0.13
C ASN A 51 -9.85 5.88 -0.33
N LYS A 52 -9.51 6.18 -1.59
CA LYS A 52 -9.70 7.49 -2.21
C LYS A 52 -10.58 7.41 -3.46
N MET A 53 -11.05 8.56 -3.91
CA MET A 53 -11.68 8.73 -5.21
C MET A 53 -10.66 8.50 -6.33
N PRO A 54 -11.11 8.10 -7.54
CA PRO A 54 -10.27 8.08 -8.73
C PRO A 54 -9.53 9.41 -8.95
N SER A 55 -8.37 9.34 -9.58
CA SER A 55 -7.53 10.49 -9.90
C SER A 55 -6.93 10.35 -11.29
N ASN A 56 -6.53 11.46 -11.90
CA ASN A 56 -6.05 11.57 -13.27
C ASN A 56 -7.12 11.18 -14.31
N ILE A 57 -8.28 11.83 -14.23
CA ILE A 57 -9.49 11.50 -15.04
C ILE A 57 -9.21 11.57 -16.55
N ASN A 58 -8.31 12.45 -16.99
CA ASN A 58 -7.97 12.63 -18.42
C ASN A 58 -7.19 11.46 -19.04
N PHE A 59 -6.71 10.50 -18.24
CA PHE A 59 -5.95 9.35 -18.72
C PHE A 59 -6.82 8.28 -19.41
N TYR A 60 -8.11 8.21 -19.06
CA TYR A 60 -9.09 7.27 -19.62
C TYR A 60 -10.23 8.04 -20.33
N PRO A 61 -10.02 8.53 -21.57
CA PRO A 61 -11.01 9.31 -22.31
C PRO A 61 -12.38 8.65 -22.53
N ASN A 62 -12.40 7.32 -22.70
CA ASN A 62 -13.63 6.56 -22.94
C ASN A 62 -14.33 6.12 -21.63
N ASP A 63 -13.96 6.68 -20.47
CA ASP A 63 -14.60 6.37 -19.20
C ASP A 63 -16.07 6.83 -19.21
N PRO A 64 -17.05 5.95 -18.94
CA PRO A 64 -18.45 6.38 -18.79
C PRO A 64 -18.65 7.44 -17.70
N TYR A 65 -17.74 7.50 -16.73
CA TYR A 65 -17.78 8.44 -15.61
C TYR A 65 -16.80 9.61 -15.78
N ILE A 66 -16.36 9.93 -17.00
CA ILE A 66 -15.40 11.02 -17.26
C ILE A 66 -15.86 12.39 -16.72
N ASN A 67 -17.17 12.63 -16.68
CA ASN A 67 -17.77 13.87 -16.16
C ASN A 67 -18.22 13.76 -14.69
N TYR A 68 -17.88 12.67 -14.01
CA TYR A 68 -18.23 12.47 -12.61
C TYR A 68 -17.33 13.34 -11.72
N THR A 69 -17.95 14.13 -10.84
CA THR A 69 -17.24 15.16 -10.05
C THR A 69 -16.59 14.62 -8.78
N TYR A 70 -17.01 13.44 -8.29
CA TYR A 70 -16.55 12.83 -7.04
C TYR A 70 -16.78 13.68 -5.78
N GLU A 71 -17.72 14.63 -5.83
CA GLU A 71 -18.09 15.47 -4.69
C GLU A 71 -18.69 14.66 -3.53
N PRO A 72 -18.47 15.07 -2.26
CA PRO A 72 -17.77 16.28 -1.82
C PRO A 72 -16.25 16.11 -1.66
N ALA A 73 -15.72 14.91 -1.90
CA ALA A 73 -14.28 14.65 -1.70
C ALA A 73 -13.43 15.20 -2.85
N GLY A 74 -14.02 15.28 -4.05
CA GLY A 74 -13.35 15.65 -5.29
C GLY A 74 -12.39 14.56 -5.77
N GLU A 75 -11.75 14.83 -6.91
CA GLU A 75 -10.75 13.96 -7.52
C GLU A 75 -9.60 13.65 -6.55
N GLY A 76 -9.26 12.37 -6.39
CA GLY A 76 -8.19 11.91 -5.49
C GLY A 76 -8.47 12.10 -3.99
N GLY A 77 -9.62 12.65 -3.60
CA GLY A 77 -9.99 12.88 -2.20
C GLY A 77 -10.26 11.58 -1.44
N LEU A 78 -10.04 11.58 -0.11
CA LEU A 78 -10.35 10.42 0.73
C LEU A 78 -11.86 10.19 0.85
N THR A 79 -12.29 8.95 0.63
CA THR A 79 -13.67 8.51 0.84
C THR A 79 -14.00 8.48 2.33
N ASN A 80 -15.29 8.52 2.70
CA ASN A 80 -15.69 8.36 4.10
C ASN A 80 -15.30 6.98 4.65
N VAL A 81 -15.43 5.93 3.84
CA VAL A 81 -14.92 4.59 4.19
C VAL A 81 -13.42 4.63 4.46
N GLY A 82 -12.64 5.27 3.58
CA GLY A 82 -11.20 5.42 3.75
C GLY A 82 -10.82 6.19 5.03
N LYS A 83 -11.57 7.23 5.40
CA LYS A 83 -11.38 7.98 6.66
C LYS A 83 -11.69 7.11 7.87
N THR A 84 -12.84 6.42 7.87
CA THR A 84 -13.28 5.60 9.01
C THR A 84 -12.37 4.40 9.24
N THR A 85 -11.89 3.73 8.19
CA THR A 85 -10.96 2.59 8.32
C THR A 85 -9.62 2.99 8.94
N MET A 86 -9.19 4.23 8.75
CA MET A 86 -7.93 4.75 9.31
C MET A 86 -8.12 5.36 10.71
N TRP A 87 -9.35 5.65 11.11
CA TRP A 87 -9.66 6.30 12.38
C TRP A 87 -9.85 5.27 13.51
N ASN A 88 -9.26 5.57 14.66
CA ASN A 88 -9.52 4.83 15.89
C ASN A 88 -10.52 5.62 16.75
N SER A 89 -11.75 5.10 16.87
CA SER A 89 -12.83 5.72 17.65
C SER A 89 -12.59 5.75 19.15
N ASP A 90 -11.66 4.93 19.65
CA ASP A 90 -11.38 4.84 21.09
C ASP A 90 -10.39 5.94 21.55
N LEU A 91 -9.88 6.75 20.61
CA LEU A 91 -8.99 7.87 20.91
C LEU A 91 -9.80 9.14 21.13
N ASN A 92 -9.58 9.79 22.28
CA ASN A 92 -10.05 11.15 22.51
C ASN A 92 -9.31 12.11 21.56
N TRP A 93 -10.06 12.76 20.68
CA TRP A 93 -9.49 13.63 19.67
C TRP A 93 -8.77 14.84 20.30
N GLN A 94 -7.60 15.16 19.74
CA GLN A 94 -6.88 16.41 19.97
C GLN A 94 -6.17 16.81 18.67
N PRO A 95 -5.95 18.11 18.41
CA PRO A 95 -5.21 18.54 17.25
C PRO A 95 -3.74 18.13 17.37
N ILE A 96 -3.26 17.31 16.43
CA ILE A 96 -1.86 16.92 16.31
C ILE A 96 -1.31 17.58 15.03
N PRO A 97 -0.22 18.36 15.10
CA PRO A 97 0.36 18.98 13.93
C PRO A 97 0.89 17.90 12.96
N VAL A 98 0.48 18.00 11.70
CA VAL A 98 0.99 17.18 10.60
C VAL A 98 1.87 18.05 9.72
N TRP A 99 3.15 17.72 9.68
CA TRP A 99 4.13 18.42 8.85
C TRP A 99 4.14 17.83 7.44
N THR A 100 4.07 18.69 6.44
CA THR A 100 4.12 18.29 5.03
C THR A 100 5.08 19.19 4.25
N MET A 101 5.64 18.66 3.17
CA MET A 101 6.41 19.41 2.20
C MET A 101 5.63 19.55 0.88
N PRO A 102 5.87 20.60 0.09
CA PRO A 102 5.38 20.64 -1.28
C PRO A 102 5.87 19.41 -2.07
N ILE A 103 5.04 18.85 -2.94
CA ILE A 103 5.37 17.67 -3.75
C ILE A 103 6.69 17.83 -4.52
N THR A 104 6.96 19.04 -5.02
CA THR A 104 8.19 19.36 -5.78
C THR A 104 9.46 19.30 -4.93
N MET A 105 9.34 19.31 -3.61
CA MET A 105 10.45 19.24 -2.65
C MET A 105 10.48 17.92 -1.87
N ASP A 106 9.50 17.04 -2.07
CA ASP A 106 9.42 15.77 -1.36
C ASP A 106 10.36 14.73 -1.97
N CYS A 107 11.57 14.65 -1.42
CA CYS A 107 12.55 13.65 -1.79
C CYS A 107 12.39 12.32 -1.05
N LEU A 108 11.39 12.19 -0.17
CA LEU A 108 11.19 11.01 0.67
C LEU A 108 10.20 10.03 0.03
N TYR A 109 9.08 10.54 -0.49
CA TYR A 109 8.01 9.72 -1.05
C TYR A 109 7.83 9.87 -2.56
N ASN A 110 8.34 10.94 -3.17
CA ASN A 110 8.12 11.28 -4.58
C ASN A 110 9.36 11.07 -5.48
N THR A 111 10.33 10.28 -5.04
CA THR A 111 11.59 9.99 -5.77
C THR A 111 11.37 9.34 -7.14
N GLN A 112 10.24 8.65 -7.31
CA GLN A 112 9.80 8.07 -8.59
C GLN A 112 9.56 9.10 -9.70
N TYR A 113 9.41 10.39 -9.35
CA TYR A 113 9.24 11.47 -10.33
C TYR A 113 10.56 12.18 -10.66
N SER A 114 11.68 11.70 -10.13
CA SER A 114 13.00 12.29 -10.42
C SER A 114 13.50 11.91 -11.82
N ALA A 115 14.20 12.84 -12.48
CA ALA A 115 14.84 12.59 -13.78
C ALA A 115 15.75 11.36 -13.76
N LYS A 116 16.48 11.16 -12.65
CA LYS A 116 17.35 10.00 -12.47
C LYS A 116 16.57 8.69 -12.49
N TYR A 117 15.42 8.63 -11.83
CA TYR A 117 14.59 7.45 -11.83
C TYR A 117 14.04 7.13 -13.23
N TYR A 118 13.58 8.14 -13.98
CA TYR A 118 13.15 7.94 -15.37
C TYR A 118 14.25 7.38 -16.25
N THR A 119 15.49 7.87 -16.12
CA THR A 119 16.64 7.33 -16.86
C THR A 119 16.89 5.85 -16.53
N LEU A 120 16.88 5.49 -15.23
CA LEU A 120 17.08 4.09 -14.81
C LEU A 120 15.97 3.18 -15.33
N ARG A 121 14.71 3.61 -15.24
CA ARG A 121 13.58 2.87 -15.78
C ARG A 121 13.70 2.65 -17.28
N ASN A 122 14.03 3.70 -18.04
CA ASN A 122 14.21 3.62 -19.49
C ASN A 122 15.35 2.67 -19.88
N ILE A 123 16.42 2.58 -19.07
CA ILE A 123 17.49 1.60 -19.30
C ILE A 123 16.94 0.19 -19.11
N VAL A 124 16.25 -0.08 -17.99
CA VAL A 124 15.65 -1.40 -17.71
C VAL A 124 14.73 -1.84 -18.86
N GLU A 125 13.80 -0.98 -19.28
CA GLU A 125 12.85 -1.28 -20.36
C GLU A 125 13.52 -1.54 -21.71
N LYS A 126 14.74 -1.02 -21.95
CA LYS A 126 15.49 -1.21 -23.21
C LYS A 126 16.52 -2.33 -23.17
N THR A 127 17.01 -2.71 -21.99
CA THR A 127 18.15 -3.64 -21.86
C THR A 127 17.81 -4.95 -21.16
N ASP A 128 16.80 -4.96 -20.28
CA ASP A 128 16.43 -6.17 -19.54
C ASP A 128 15.60 -7.09 -20.44
N LYS A 129 16.13 -8.29 -20.70
CA LYS A 129 15.51 -9.25 -21.62
C LYS A 129 14.14 -9.72 -21.14
N ASP A 130 13.95 -9.88 -19.83
CA ASP A 130 12.68 -10.37 -19.28
C ASP A 130 11.61 -9.30 -19.43
N VAL A 131 11.97 -8.02 -19.21
CA VAL A 131 11.05 -6.89 -19.36
C VAL A 131 10.65 -6.72 -20.82
N ILE A 132 11.63 -6.77 -21.73
CA ILE A 132 11.37 -6.69 -23.18
C ILE A 132 10.49 -7.86 -23.65
N GLN A 133 10.74 -9.07 -23.15
CA GLN A 133 9.94 -10.24 -23.51
C GLN A 133 8.52 -10.14 -22.94
N PHE A 134 8.38 -9.73 -21.68
CA PHE A 134 7.08 -9.51 -21.04
C PHE A 134 6.25 -8.47 -21.80
N GLU A 135 6.84 -7.36 -22.24
CA GLU A 135 6.13 -6.37 -23.04
C GLU A 135 5.65 -6.94 -24.37
N LYS A 136 6.48 -7.74 -25.06
CA LYS A 136 6.12 -8.39 -26.32
C LYS A 136 4.98 -9.39 -26.14
N ASP A 137 5.06 -10.24 -25.11
CA ASP A 137 4.08 -11.28 -24.82
C ASP A 137 2.71 -10.68 -24.46
N ASN A 138 2.70 -9.46 -23.93
CA ASN A 138 1.49 -8.77 -23.48
C ASN A 138 1.01 -7.68 -24.44
N LYS A 139 1.62 -7.55 -25.63
CA LYS A 139 1.30 -6.50 -26.62
C LYS A 139 -0.19 -6.43 -26.97
N ASP A 140 -0.83 -7.58 -27.16
CA ASP A 140 -2.25 -7.65 -27.51
C ASP A 140 -3.15 -7.19 -26.36
N THR A 141 -2.74 -7.43 -25.11
CA THR A 141 -3.46 -6.91 -23.94
C THR A 141 -3.33 -5.40 -23.87
N TYR A 142 -2.14 -4.83 -24.07
CA TYR A 142 -1.96 -3.37 -24.13
C TYR A 142 -2.78 -2.71 -25.22
N LYS A 143 -2.84 -3.35 -26.40
CA LYS A 143 -3.69 -2.91 -27.51
C LYS A 143 -5.17 -2.94 -27.10
N TYR A 144 -5.65 -4.05 -26.55
CA TYR A 144 -7.03 -4.18 -26.07
C TYR A 144 -7.38 -3.10 -25.04
N LEU A 145 -6.51 -2.86 -24.06
CA LEU A 145 -6.70 -1.81 -23.06
C LEU A 145 -6.73 -0.42 -23.70
N SER A 146 -5.85 -0.14 -24.66
CA SER A 146 -5.78 1.16 -25.34
C SER A 146 -7.03 1.44 -26.18
N GLU A 147 -7.54 0.44 -26.89
CA GLU A 147 -8.77 0.56 -27.69
C GLU A 147 -9.99 0.86 -26.82
N HIS A 148 -10.13 0.18 -25.68
CA HIS A 148 -11.28 0.38 -24.78
C HIS A 148 -11.17 1.66 -23.95
N THR A 149 -9.95 2.04 -23.56
CA THR A 149 -9.74 3.27 -22.80
C THR A 149 -9.72 4.53 -23.65
N GLY A 150 -9.37 4.42 -24.93
CA GLY A 150 -9.11 5.57 -25.80
C GLY A 150 -7.78 6.27 -25.49
N GLY A 151 -7.04 5.82 -24.46
CA GLY A 151 -5.70 6.29 -24.12
C GLY A 151 -4.62 5.33 -24.62
N ASN A 152 -3.37 5.80 -24.68
CA ASN A 152 -2.24 4.93 -25.00
C ASN A 152 -1.77 4.19 -23.74
N ILE A 153 -2.23 2.95 -23.55
CA ILE A 153 -1.87 2.12 -22.40
C ILE A 153 -0.60 1.33 -22.72
N THR A 154 0.42 1.53 -21.90
CA THR A 154 1.73 0.87 -22.01
C THR A 154 2.15 0.31 -20.65
N GLN A 155 3.24 -0.45 -20.63
CA GLN A 155 3.80 -1.00 -19.39
C GLN A 155 4.08 0.08 -18.32
N SER A 156 4.39 1.32 -18.71
CA SER A 156 4.75 2.39 -17.79
C SER A 156 3.56 3.10 -17.13
N ASN A 157 2.35 2.92 -17.66
CA ASN A 157 1.15 3.57 -17.14
C ASN A 157 0.01 2.59 -16.81
N VAL A 158 0.15 1.29 -17.09
CA VAL A 158 -0.91 0.29 -16.83
C VAL A 158 -1.33 0.19 -15.36
N LEU A 159 -0.41 0.43 -14.42
CA LEU A 159 -0.74 0.51 -12.99
C LEU A 159 -1.74 1.63 -12.68
N LEU A 160 -1.68 2.75 -13.41
CA LEU A 160 -2.62 3.85 -13.23
C LEU A 160 -4.04 3.42 -13.63
N LEU A 161 -4.19 2.68 -14.75
CA LEU A 161 -5.48 2.14 -15.16
C LEU A 161 -6.05 1.18 -14.10
N TYR A 162 -5.22 0.27 -13.59
CA TYR A 162 -5.62 -0.63 -12.51
C TYR A 162 -6.13 0.14 -11.29
N GLN A 163 -5.36 1.14 -10.82
CA GLN A 163 -5.75 1.97 -9.68
C GLN A 163 -7.04 2.73 -9.94
N TYR A 164 -7.23 3.25 -11.16
CA TYR A 164 -8.42 3.98 -11.54
C TYR A 164 -9.68 3.10 -11.48
N LEU A 165 -9.66 1.93 -12.11
CA LEU A 165 -10.77 0.97 -12.08
C LEU A 165 -11.03 0.42 -10.67
N PHE A 166 -9.96 0.20 -9.89
CA PHE A 166 -10.06 -0.22 -8.50
C PHE A 166 -10.75 0.84 -7.62
N ASP A 167 -10.37 2.11 -7.78
CA ASP A 167 -10.99 3.22 -7.04
C ASP A 167 -12.46 3.36 -7.42
N GLN A 168 -12.82 3.30 -8.71
CA GLN A 168 -14.22 3.34 -9.18
C GLN A 168 -15.06 2.20 -8.58
N ARG A 169 -14.55 0.96 -8.62
CA ARG A 169 -15.23 -0.19 -8.02
C ARG A 169 -15.44 -0.01 -6.52
N ASN A 170 -14.43 0.51 -5.80
CA ASN A 170 -14.50 0.66 -4.34
C ASN A 170 -15.52 1.70 -3.88
N ILE A 171 -15.81 2.69 -4.71
CA ILE A 171 -16.86 3.67 -4.44
C ILE A 171 -18.24 3.20 -4.92
N GLY A 172 -18.34 1.96 -5.44
CA GLY A 172 -19.59 1.34 -5.83
C GLY A 172 -20.04 1.64 -7.26
N LEU A 173 -19.18 2.20 -8.12
CA LEU A 173 -19.52 2.37 -9.53
C LEU A 173 -19.45 1.03 -10.26
N GLU A 174 -20.42 0.81 -11.15
CA GLU A 174 -20.41 -0.33 -12.05
C GLU A 174 -19.36 -0.11 -13.14
N LEU A 175 -18.45 -1.07 -13.28
CA LEU A 175 -17.42 -1.01 -14.30
C LEU A 175 -17.95 -1.47 -15.67
N PRO A 176 -17.43 -0.92 -16.77
CA PRO A 176 -17.82 -1.34 -18.12
C PRO A 176 -17.60 -2.85 -18.36
N GLU A 177 -18.43 -3.46 -19.20
CA GLU A 177 -18.37 -4.91 -19.49
C GLU A 177 -16.99 -5.39 -19.95
N TRP A 178 -16.27 -4.58 -20.75
CA TRP A 178 -14.94 -4.93 -21.24
C TRP A 178 -13.93 -5.18 -20.11
N THR A 179 -14.14 -4.60 -18.93
CA THR A 179 -13.22 -4.74 -17.80
C THR A 179 -13.25 -6.15 -17.24
N LYS A 180 -14.38 -6.87 -17.30
CA LYS A 180 -14.57 -8.20 -16.69
C LYS A 180 -13.58 -9.25 -17.18
N SER A 181 -13.06 -9.10 -18.41
CA SER A 181 -12.07 -10.03 -18.97
C SER A 181 -10.65 -9.82 -18.43
N VAL A 182 -10.36 -8.64 -17.86
CA VAL A 182 -9.01 -8.24 -17.44
C VAL A 182 -8.94 -7.83 -15.97
N PHE A 183 -10.07 -7.50 -15.34
CA PHE A 183 -10.20 -6.98 -13.99
C PHE A 183 -11.59 -7.34 -13.40
N PRO A 184 -11.68 -7.69 -12.11
CA PRO A 184 -10.59 -7.92 -11.17
C PRO A 184 -9.97 -9.33 -11.34
N TYR A 185 -8.78 -9.54 -10.78
CA TYR A 185 -8.08 -10.84 -10.77
C TYR A 185 -7.78 -11.40 -12.17
N GLY A 186 -7.54 -10.51 -13.12
CA GLY A 186 -7.28 -10.87 -14.50
C GLY A 186 -5.88 -10.42 -14.94
N LYS A 187 -5.73 -10.25 -16.25
CA LYS A 187 -4.45 -9.86 -16.84
C LYS A 187 -3.99 -8.48 -16.35
N LEU A 188 -4.92 -7.57 -16.04
CA LEU A 188 -4.57 -6.22 -15.59
C LEU A 188 -3.82 -6.24 -14.25
N ASP A 189 -4.18 -7.14 -13.33
CA ASP A 189 -3.50 -7.33 -12.05
C ASP A 189 -2.04 -7.76 -12.24
N GLU A 190 -1.79 -8.67 -13.19
CA GLU A 190 -0.44 -9.13 -13.55
C GLU A 190 0.40 -7.97 -14.11
N LEU A 191 -0.15 -7.21 -15.07
CA LEU A 191 0.54 -6.08 -15.69
C LEU A 191 0.85 -4.97 -14.67
N ALA A 192 -0.10 -4.67 -13.79
CA ALA A 192 0.05 -3.69 -12.71
C ALA A 192 1.10 -4.12 -11.67
N THR A 193 1.11 -5.40 -11.32
CA THR A 193 2.13 -5.97 -10.43
C THR A 193 3.51 -5.93 -11.09
N TYR A 194 3.58 -6.26 -12.38
CA TYR A 194 4.84 -6.24 -13.12
C TYR A 194 5.41 -4.83 -13.28
N ASP A 195 4.57 -3.79 -13.39
CA ASP A 195 5.03 -2.40 -13.34
C ASP A 195 5.81 -2.15 -12.04
N ILE A 196 5.28 -2.53 -10.87
CA ILE A 196 5.97 -2.40 -9.56
C ILE A 196 7.29 -3.18 -9.53
N LEU A 197 7.34 -4.36 -10.16
CA LEU A 197 8.58 -5.14 -10.28
C LEU A 197 9.63 -4.41 -11.14
N ILE A 198 9.24 -3.79 -12.25
CA ILE A 198 10.14 -2.97 -13.07
C ILE A 198 10.67 -1.79 -12.24
N ARG A 199 9.80 -1.12 -11.48
CA ARG A 199 10.19 0.02 -10.62
C ARG A 199 11.31 -0.33 -9.64
N THR A 200 11.34 -1.59 -9.20
CA THR A 200 12.29 -2.09 -8.21
C THR A 200 13.26 -3.12 -8.80
N ARG A 201 13.45 -3.15 -10.13
CA ARG A 201 14.22 -4.19 -10.82
C ARG A 201 15.71 -4.19 -10.46
N THR A 202 16.35 -3.01 -10.49
CA THR A 202 17.79 -2.87 -10.21
C THR A 202 18.07 -2.44 -8.79
N LEU A 203 19.29 -2.67 -8.32
CA LEU A 203 19.73 -2.20 -7.01
C LEU A 203 19.65 -0.68 -6.91
N GLU A 204 20.10 0.06 -7.95
CA GLU A 204 20.03 1.52 -7.95
C GLU A 204 18.59 2.03 -7.89
N SER A 205 17.65 1.36 -8.57
CA SER A 205 16.23 1.72 -8.52
C SER A 205 15.65 1.52 -7.13
N LYS A 206 15.97 0.39 -6.47
CA LYS A 206 15.60 0.14 -5.06
C LYS A 206 16.18 1.19 -4.13
N GLN A 207 17.45 1.57 -4.32
CA GLN A 207 18.13 2.58 -3.50
C GLN A 207 17.51 3.98 -3.65
N ILE A 208 17.09 4.36 -4.85
CA ILE A 208 16.44 5.66 -5.06
C ILE A 208 15.01 5.68 -4.53
N LEU A 209 14.25 4.61 -4.76
CA LEU A 209 12.84 4.57 -4.35
C LEU A 209 12.68 4.38 -2.84
N ALA A 210 13.39 3.41 -2.26
CA ALA A 210 13.23 3.02 -0.86
C ALA A 210 14.49 3.30 0.00
N GLY A 211 15.66 3.44 -0.61
CA GLY A 211 16.91 3.68 0.13
C GLY A 211 16.92 5.02 0.87
N ILE A 212 16.31 6.08 0.31
CA ILE A 212 16.21 7.38 0.97
C ILE A 212 15.33 7.27 2.22
N SER A 213 14.16 6.63 2.12
CA SER A 213 13.26 6.48 3.27
C SER A 213 13.87 5.59 4.35
N THR A 214 14.34 4.40 3.99
CA THR A 214 15.01 3.49 4.93
C THR A 214 16.23 4.11 5.62
N ASN A 215 17.05 4.91 4.93
CA ASN A 215 18.19 5.60 5.54
C ASN A 215 17.79 6.80 6.39
N PHE A 216 16.80 7.61 5.97
CA PHE A 216 16.30 8.71 6.78
C PHE A 216 15.82 8.20 8.15
N TYR A 217 15.07 7.11 8.11
CA TYR A 217 14.62 6.42 9.30
C TYR A 217 15.77 5.88 10.14
N ARG A 218 16.85 5.38 9.55
CA ARG A 218 18.05 4.93 10.29
C ARG A 218 18.85 6.08 10.91
N ILE A 219 18.96 7.24 10.25
CA ILE A 219 19.78 8.39 10.70
C ILE A 219 19.15 9.09 11.90
N VAL A 220 17.82 9.12 12.03
CA VAL A 220 17.14 9.67 13.21
C VAL A 220 17.58 8.98 14.51
N TYR A 221 18.12 7.76 14.46
CA TYR A 221 18.64 7.02 15.62
C TYR A 221 20.10 7.36 15.98
N PHE A 222 20.82 8.15 15.17
CA PHE A 222 22.25 8.43 15.37
C PHE A 222 22.57 9.91 15.62
N LEU A 223 21.57 10.78 15.71
CA LEU A 223 21.80 12.14 16.19
C LEU A 223 21.87 12.11 17.73
N PRO A 224 23.00 12.44 18.36
CA PRO A 224 23.04 12.62 19.80
C PRO A 224 22.12 13.79 20.19
N ALA A 225 21.37 13.60 21.26
CA ALA A 225 20.54 14.63 21.89
C ALA A 225 21.38 15.80 22.40
#